data_AF-A0A943T9H3-F1
#
_entry.id   AF-A0A943T9H3-F1
#
_cell.length_a   1.000
_cell.length_b   1.000
_cell.length_c   1.000
_cell.angle_alpha   90.00
_cell.angle_beta   90.00
_cell.angle_gamma   90.00
#
_symmetry.space_group_name_H-M   'P 1'
#
loop_
_entity.id
_entity.type
_entity.pdbx_description
1 polymer ?
#
loop_
_entity_poly.entity_id
_entity_poly.type
_entity_poly.pdbx_seq_one_letter_code
_entity_poly.pdbx_strand_id
1 'polypeptide(L)'
;MRRPRPQGFRLVEAPGLSFPSGHSMAAMAFYGYGIWLVRCCVCGLPFGAAIEVALACVILAVGVSRVYLGVHYVSDVLGWFCLSFVWLILFVRLGPWILTV
;
A
#
# COMPACT_ATOMS: atom_id res chain seq x y z
N MET A 1 -11.91 13.41 -6.39
CA MET A 1 -12.49 12.76 -7.58
C MET A 1 -13.56 11.77 -7.13
N ARG A 2 -14.84 11.95 -7.54
CA ARG A 2 -15.94 11.01 -7.23
C ARG A 2 -16.10 10.03 -8.39
N ARG A 3 -15.33 8.93 -8.38
CA ARG A 3 -15.43 7.89 -9.41
C ARG A 3 -16.42 6.81 -8.94
N PRO A 4 -17.45 6.46 -9.75
CA PRO A 4 -18.35 5.35 -9.44
C PRO A 4 -17.59 4.00 -9.50
N ARG A 5 -18.07 2.99 -8.76
CA ARG A 5 -17.47 1.64 -8.71
C ARG A 5 -17.67 0.94 -10.05
N PRO A 6 -16.78 0.01 -10.44
CA PRO A 6 -17.06 -0.90 -11.55
C PRO A 6 -18.45 -1.52 -11.37
N GLN A 7 -19.26 -1.50 -12.43
CA GLN A 7 -20.59 -2.13 -12.49
C GLN A 7 -20.47 -3.37 -13.39
N GLY A 8 -20.91 -4.53 -12.90
CA GLY A 8 -20.71 -5.82 -13.56
C GLY A 8 -20.38 -6.92 -12.54
N PHE A 9 -19.19 -7.52 -12.64
CA PHE A 9 -18.71 -8.53 -11.68
C PHE A 9 -18.31 -7.89 -10.35
N ARG A 10 -19.18 -8.01 -9.33
CA ARG A 10 -18.88 -7.61 -7.95
C ARG A 10 -19.07 -8.81 -7.04
N LEU A 11 -17.95 -9.34 -6.52
CA LEU A 11 -17.97 -10.50 -5.62
C LEU A 11 -18.28 -10.11 -4.16
N VAL A 12 -18.05 -8.85 -3.79
CA VAL A 12 -18.29 -8.32 -2.45
C VAL A 12 -18.93 -6.94 -2.55
N GLU A 13 -20.04 -6.74 -1.85
CA GLU A 13 -20.62 -5.41 -1.68
C GLU A 13 -19.78 -4.59 -0.69
N ALA A 14 -19.45 -3.36 -1.09
CA ALA A 14 -18.78 -2.43 -0.20
C ALA A 14 -19.42 -1.04 -0.39
N PRO A 15 -19.98 -0.44 0.67
CA PRO A 15 -20.66 0.85 0.58
C PRO A 15 -19.66 1.99 0.28
N GLY A 16 -20.16 3.07 -0.33
CA GLY A 16 -19.39 4.29 -0.59
C GLY A 16 -18.64 4.34 -1.93
N LEU A 17 -17.79 5.35 -2.08
CA LEU A 17 -17.05 5.64 -3.31
C LEU A 17 -15.95 4.59 -3.58
N SER A 18 -15.55 4.44 -4.85
CA SER A 18 -14.39 3.61 -5.28
C SER A 18 -13.05 4.24 -4.95
N PHE A 19 -13.07 5.53 -4.66
CA PHE A 19 -11.89 6.33 -4.42
C PHE A 19 -12.12 7.11 -3.13
N PRO A 20 -11.21 7.02 -2.14
CA PRO A 20 -10.00 6.19 -2.07
C PRO A 20 -10.22 4.68 -1.87
N SER A 21 -9.23 3.85 -2.23
CA SER A 21 -9.15 2.48 -1.71
C SER A 21 -8.40 2.47 -0.39
N GLY A 22 -9.13 2.43 0.74
CA GLY A 22 -8.51 2.38 2.06
C GLY A 22 -7.59 1.16 2.26
N HIS A 23 -7.92 0.02 1.64
CA HIS A 23 -7.12 -1.21 1.76
C HIS A 23 -5.79 -1.10 1.03
N SER A 24 -5.77 -0.57 -0.20
CA SER A 24 -4.51 -0.37 -0.94
C SER A 24 -3.62 0.68 -0.28
N MET A 25 -4.23 1.75 0.27
CA MET A 25 -3.50 2.80 0.98
C MET A 25 -2.87 2.27 2.28
N ALA A 26 -3.64 1.54 3.09
CA ALA A 26 -3.16 0.97 4.35
C ALA A 26 -2.09 -0.09 4.12
N ALA A 27 -2.24 -0.95 3.11
CA ALA A 27 -1.24 -1.96 2.77
C ALA A 27 0.10 -1.32 2.39
N MET A 28 0.11 -0.33 1.50
CA MET A 28 1.35 0.34 1.10
C MET A 28 2.00 1.08 2.29
N ALA A 29 1.21 1.78 3.11
CA ALA A 29 1.76 2.51 4.26
C ALA A 29 2.34 1.56 5.32
N PHE A 30 1.58 0.55 5.74
CA PHE A 30 1.97 -0.35 6.83
C PHE A 30 3.11 -1.28 6.42
N TYR A 31 2.94 -2.03 5.33
CA TYR A 31 3.97 -2.96 4.88
C TYR A 31 5.18 -2.24 4.28
N GLY A 32 4.99 -1.08 3.65
CA GLY A 32 6.10 -0.24 3.18
C GLY A 32 6.94 0.32 4.33
N TYR A 33 6.31 0.74 5.44
CA TYR A 33 7.04 1.10 6.65
C TYR A 33 7.76 -0.12 7.27
N GLY A 34 7.14 -1.30 7.23
CA GLY A 34 7.79 -2.56 7.61
C GLY A 34 9.07 -2.84 6.80
N ILE A 35 9.04 -2.63 5.48
CA ILE A 35 10.23 -2.74 4.61
C ILE A 35 11.31 -1.76 5.07
N TRP A 36 10.95 -0.52 5.39
CA TRP A 36 11.90 0.46 5.90
C TRP A 36 12.52 0.04 7.25
N LEU A 37 11.71 -0.48 8.18
CA LEU A 37 12.22 -0.99 9.46
C LEU A 37 13.17 -2.17 9.28
N VAL A 38 12.86 -3.09 8.37
CA VAL A 38 13.76 -4.22 8.03
C VAL A 38 15.10 -3.68 7.53
N ARG A 39 15.08 -2.66 6.66
CA ARG A 39 16.30 -2.00 6.19
C ARG A 39 17.08 -1.29 7.27
N CYS A 40 16.44 -0.73 8.30
CA CYS A 40 17.12 -0.04 9.38
C CYS A 40 17.64 -0.99 10.46
N CYS A 41 16.86 -1.99 10.86
CA CYS A 41 17.13 -2.81 12.04
C CYS A 41 17.76 -4.17 11.72
N VAL A 42 17.59 -4.66 10.49
CA VAL A 42 17.93 -6.04 10.07
C VAL A 42 18.96 -6.01 8.93
N CYS A 43 19.56 -4.86 8.66
CA CYS A 43 20.55 -4.67 7.60
C CYS A 43 21.75 -5.60 7.81
N GLY A 44 22.04 -6.46 6.83
CA GLY A 44 23.17 -7.41 6.88
C GLY A 44 22.84 -8.82 7.37
N LEU A 45 21.60 -9.08 7.82
CA LEU A 45 21.15 -10.45 8.11
C LEU A 45 20.71 -11.15 6.81
N PRO A 46 21.00 -12.44 6.64
CA PRO A 46 20.77 -13.16 5.38
C PRO A 46 19.29 -13.24 4.99
N PHE A 47 18.38 -13.03 5.94
CA PHE A 47 16.93 -13.08 5.74
C PHE A 47 16.29 -11.71 5.51
N GLY A 48 17.01 -10.59 5.66
CA GLY A 48 16.43 -9.24 5.50
C GLY A 48 15.79 -9.03 4.13
N ALA A 49 16.51 -9.40 3.07
CA ALA A 49 16.00 -9.30 1.70
C ALA A 49 14.77 -10.19 1.44
N ALA A 50 14.72 -11.38 2.03
CA ALA A 50 13.57 -12.27 1.89
C ALA A 50 12.31 -11.68 2.55
N ILE A 51 12.45 -11.03 3.70
CA ILE A 51 11.35 -10.35 4.39
C ILE A 51 10.87 -9.14 3.57
N GLU A 52 11.79 -8.34 3.01
CA GLU A 52 11.43 -7.22 2.14
C GLU A 52 10.60 -7.68 0.93
N VAL A 53 11.03 -8.75 0.26
CA VAL A 53 10.32 -9.34 -0.87
C VAL A 53 8.94 -9.86 -0.44
N ALA A 54 8.86 -10.57 0.69
CA ALA A 54 7.59 -11.07 1.20
C ALA A 54 6.58 -9.93 1.48
N LEU A 55 7.03 -8.84 2.10
CA LEU A 55 6.20 -7.66 2.35
C LEU A 55 5.75 -6.99 1.05
N ALA A 56 6.64 -6.86 0.06
CA ALA A 56 6.30 -6.32 -1.25
C ALA A 56 5.24 -7.19 -1.97
N CYS A 57 5.38 -8.52 -1.89
CA CYS A 57 4.39 -9.45 -2.42
C CYS A 57 3.02 -9.29 -1.76
N VAL A 58 2.96 -9.05 -0.45
CA VAL A 58 1.69 -8.79 0.25
C VAL A 58 1.03 -7.51 -0.26
N ILE A 59 1.79 -6.42 -0.45
CA ILE A 59 1.27 -5.17 -1.01
C ILE A 59 0.62 -5.41 -2.39
N LEU A 60 1.33 -6.12 -3.27
CA LEU A 60 0.84 -6.46 -4.60
C LEU A 60 -0.40 -7.37 -4.54
N ALA A 61 -0.39 -8.40 -3.69
CA ALA A 61 -1.52 -9.30 -3.51
C ALA A 61 -2.78 -8.56 -3.05
N VAL A 62 -2.66 -7.61 -2.12
CA VAL A 62 -3.77 -6.75 -1.72
C VAL A 62 -4.27 -5.95 -2.92
N GLY A 63 -3.39 -5.30 -3.68
CA GLY A 63 -3.78 -4.57 -4.89
C GLY A 63 -4.55 -5.43 -5.90
N VAL A 64 -4.04 -6.63 -6.20
CA VAL A 64 -4.68 -7.59 -7.10
C VAL A 64 -6.04 -8.03 -6.57
N SER A 65 -6.17 -8.34 -5.28
CA SER A 65 -7.45 -8.73 -4.67
C SER A 65 -8.54 -7.66 -4.86
N ARG A 66 -8.16 -6.38 -4.82
CA ARG A 66 -9.10 -5.25 -4.99
C ARG A 66 -9.63 -5.14 -6.42
N VAL A 67 -8.79 -5.48 -7.40
CA VAL A 67 -9.20 -5.55 -8.81
C VAL A 67 -10.03 -6.82 -9.05
N TYR A 68 -9.58 -7.96 -8.53
CA TYR A 68 -10.24 -9.26 -8.70
C TYR A 68 -11.66 -9.27 -8.11
N LEU A 69 -11.86 -8.67 -6.94
CA LEU A 69 -13.18 -8.52 -6.32
C LEU A 69 -14.12 -7.56 -7.08
N GLY A 70 -13.61 -6.87 -8.11
CA GLY A 70 -14.38 -5.94 -8.93
C GLY A 70 -14.76 -4.64 -8.22
N VAL A 71 -14.07 -4.32 -7.12
CA VAL A 71 -14.38 -3.16 -6.27
C VAL A 71 -13.56 -1.93 -6.63
N HIS A 72 -12.42 -2.09 -7.31
CA HIS A 72 -11.58 -0.98 -7.79
C HIS A 72 -11.08 -1.23 -9.21
N TYR A 73 -10.87 -0.15 -9.96
CA TYR A 73 -10.14 -0.24 -11.23
C TYR A 73 -8.64 -0.35 -10.99
N VAL A 74 -7.91 -0.94 -11.93
CA VAL A 74 -6.44 -1.05 -11.88
C VAL A 74 -5.78 0.33 -11.70
N SER A 75 -6.29 1.34 -12.39
CA SER A 75 -5.82 2.73 -12.27
C SER A 75 -5.97 3.29 -10.85
N ASP A 76 -7.03 2.90 -10.13
CA ASP A 76 -7.26 3.38 -8.76
C ASP A 76 -6.22 2.75 -7.82
N VAL A 77 -5.94 1.46 -7.98
CA VAL A 77 -4.92 0.74 -7.17
C VAL A 77 -3.53 1.32 -7.40
N LEU A 78 -3.13 1.53 -8.67
CA LEU A 78 -1.83 2.12 -9.00
C LEU A 78 -1.69 3.56 -8.48
N GLY A 79 -2.74 4.37 -8.63
CA GLY A 79 -2.74 5.76 -8.13
C GLY A 79 -2.48 5.83 -6.62
N TRP A 80 -3.08 4.94 -5.84
CA TRP A 80 -2.84 4.90 -4.39
C TRP A 80 -1.51 4.30 -4.00
N PHE A 81 -0.99 3.31 -4.73
CA PHE A 81 0.37 2.85 -4.52
C PHE A 81 1.39 3.98 -4.70
N CYS A 82 1.26 4.78 -5.77
CA CYS A 82 2.14 5.92 -5.97
C CYS A 82 1.99 6.97 -4.86
N LEU A 83 0.76 7.36 -4.51
CA LEU A 83 0.56 8.39 -3.49
C LEU A 83 1.04 7.93 -2.11
N SER A 84 0.71 6.71 -1.69
CA SER A 84 1.18 6.15 -0.42
C SER A 84 2.69 5.96 -0.39
N PHE A 85 3.31 5.64 -1.53
CA PHE A 85 4.77 5.56 -1.62
C PHE A 85 5.43 6.93 -1.45
N VAL A 86 4.92 7.98 -2.09
CA VAL A 86 5.39 9.36 -1.90
C VAL A 86 5.21 9.78 -0.44
N TRP A 87 4.04 9.51 0.14
CA TRP A 87 3.77 9.81 1.55
C TRP A 87 4.72 9.08 2.49
N LEU A 88 5.00 7.79 2.24
CA LEU A 88 5.94 7.00 3.03
C LEU A 88 7.37 7.56 2.94
N ILE A 89 7.83 7.96 1.76
CA ILE A 89 9.15 8.60 1.60
C ILE A 89 9.21 9.89 2.44
N LEU A 90 8.19 10.75 2.35
CA LEU A 90 8.12 11.97 3.15
C LEU A 90 8.14 11.65 4.64
N PHE A 91 7.34 10.69 5.09
CA PHE A 91 7.25 10.30 6.49
C PHE A 91 8.58 9.75 7.03
N VAL A 92 9.25 8.88 6.29
CA VAL A 92 10.54 8.29 6.68
C VAL A 92 11.68 9.31 6.64
N ARG A 93 11.65 10.29 5.73
CA ARG A 93 12.70 11.31 5.61
C ARG A 93 12.52 12.47 6.58
N LEU A 94 11.28 12.85 6.87
CA LEU A 94 10.94 13.96 7.78
C LEU A 94 10.70 13.51 9.22
N GLY A 95 10.26 12.27 9.43
CA GLY A 95 9.94 11.72 10.76
C GLY A 95 11.13 11.71 11.73
N PRO A 96 12.33 11.26 11.32
CA PRO A 96 13.51 11.35 12.18
C PRO A 96 13.84 12.78 12.57
N TRP A 97 13.65 13.75 11.67
CA TRP A 97 13.90 15.17 11.93
C TRP A 97 12.91 15.75 12.94
N ILE A 98 11.63 15.35 12.91
CA ILE A 98 10.58 15.87 13.81
C ILE A 98 10.70 15.30 15.23
N LEU A 99 11.17 14.06 15.39
CA LEU A 99 11.28 13.39 16.68
C LEU A 99 12.58 13.71 17.45
N THR A 100 13.52 14.40 16.81
CA THR A 100 14.81 14.79 17.41
C THR A 100 14.94 16.29 17.72
N VAL A 101 13.88 17.09 17.54
CA VAL A 101 13.77 18.48 18.02
C VAL A 101 12.89 18.51 19.25
#